data_AF-A0A7Y1TIA5-F1
#
_entry.id   AF-A0A7Y1TIA5-F1
#
_cell.length_a   1.000
_cell.length_b   1.000
_cell.length_c   1.000
_cell.angle_alpha   90.00
_cell.angle_beta   90.00
_cell.angle_gamma   90.00
#
_symmetry.space_group_name_H-M   'P 1'
#
loop_
_entity.id
_entity.type
_entity.pdbx_description
1 polymer ?
#
loop_
_entity_poly.entity_id
_entity_poly.type
_entity_poly.pdbx_seq_one_letter_code
_entity_poly.pdbx_strand_id
1 'polypeptide(L)' 'SQYYNYSYSIETKGEWQIISIPFNKFIPQFRGRELNKSSYPGEKMGEVAILIGNKKAEDFKIEIDKIVLK' A
#
# COMPACT_ATOMS: atom_id res chain seq x y z
N SER A 1 10.26 17.76 -4.86
CA SER A 1 9.17 16.93 -4.33
C SER A 1 9.34 15.51 -4.83
N GLN A 2 8.96 14.51 -4.05
CA GLN A 2 8.92 13.13 -4.53
C GLN A 2 7.70 12.99 -5.45
N TYR A 3 7.92 12.60 -6.71
CA TYR A 3 6.85 12.55 -7.71
C TYR A 3 6.20 11.17 -7.82
N TYR A 4 6.70 10.14 -7.14
CA TYR A 4 6.25 8.76 -7.25
C TYR A 4 6.06 8.14 -5.87
N ASN A 5 5.24 7.10 -5.78
CA ASN A 5 5.03 6.33 -4.56
C ASN A 5 5.50 4.88 -4.74
N TYR A 6 5.54 4.16 -3.63
CA TYR A 6 5.72 2.72 -3.60
C TYR A 6 4.40 2.11 -3.17
N SER A 7 3.85 1.18 -3.96
CA SER A 7 2.52 0.63 -3.71
C SER A 7 2.53 -0.90 -3.77
N TYR A 8 1.60 -1.50 -3.05
CA TYR A 8 1.32 -2.93 -3.10
C TYR A 8 -0.18 -3.12 -2.86
N SER A 9 -0.84 -3.86 -3.75
CA SER A 9 -2.26 -4.17 -3.63
C SER A 9 -2.45 -5.41 -2.75
N ILE A 10 -3.44 -5.34 -1.88
CA ILE A 10 -3.85 -6.44 -1.01
C ILE A 10 -5.32 -6.78 -1.26
N GLU A 11 -5.66 -8.04 -1.05
CA GLU A 11 -7.05 -8.48 -0.96
C GLU A 11 -7.40 -8.70 0.51
N THR A 12 -8.63 -8.35 0.88
CA THR A 12 -9.13 -8.53 2.25
C THR A 12 -10.24 -9.57 2.24
N LYS A 13 -10.29 -10.37 3.31
CA LYS A 13 -11.34 -11.37 3.54
C LYS A 13 -12.68 -10.82 4.07
N GLY A 14 -12.77 -9.53 4.39
CA GLY A 14 -13.94 -8.95 5.07
C GLY A 14 -14.05 -9.28 6.58
N GLU A 15 -13.06 -9.98 7.13
CA GLU A 15 -12.92 -10.29 8.56
C GLU A 15 -11.63 -9.69 9.11
N TRP A 16 -11.51 -9.62 10.45
CA TRP A 16 -10.27 -9.24 11.12
C TRP A 16 -9.12 -10.16 10.67
N GLN A 17 -8.05 -9.56 10.15
CA GLN A 17 -6.90 -10.29 9.64
C GLN A 17 -5.60 -9.51 9.79
N ILE A 18 -4.50 -10.24 9.91
CA ILE A 18 -3.16 -9.65 9.90
C ILE A 18 -2.62 -9.69 8.47
N ILE A 19 -2.29 -8.52 7.94
CA ILE A 19 -1.65 -8.37 6.64
C ILE A 19 -0.19 -8.00 6.87
N SER A 20 0.72 -8.89 6.48
CA SER A 20 2.17 -8.66 6.56
C SER A 20 2.74 -8.47 5.16
N ILE A 21 3.31 -7.29 4.90
CA ILE A 21 3.83 -6.92 3.59
C ILE A 21 5.32 -6.65 3.73
N PRO A 22 6.21 -7.46 3.13
CA PRO A 22 7.63 -7.16 3.06
C PRO A 22 7.89 -5.89 2.24
N PHE A 23 8.82 -5.04 2.66
CA PHE A 23 9.12 -3.78 1.95
C PHE A 23 9.53 -3.99 0.48
N ASN A 24 10.25 -5.06 0.18
CA ASN A 24 10.65 -5.39 -1.19
C ASN A 24 9.48 -5.79 -2.12
N LYS A 25 8.24 -5.92 -1.60
CA LYS A 25 7.05 -6.16 -2.42
C LYS A 25 6.41 -4.87 -2.93
N PHE A 26 6.75 -3.71 -2.38
CA PHE A 26 6.21 -2.46 -2.89
C PHE A 26 6.96 -2.03 -4.14
N ILE A 27 6.21 -1.82 -5.23
CA ILE A 27 6.73 -1.43 -6.54
C ILE A 27 6.64 0.09 -6.73
N PRO A 28 7.64 0.71 -7.39
CA PRO A 28 7.62 2.14 -7.64
C PRO A 28 6.60 2.48 -8.73
N GLN A 29 5.67 3.38 -8.44
CA GLN A 29 4.61 3.78 -9.35
C GLN A 29 4.41 5.30 -9.41
N PHE A 30 4.04 5.78 -10.60
CA PHE A 30 3.56 7.14 -10.81
C PHE A 30 2.31 7.14 -11.67
N ARG A 31 1.20 7.67 -11.13
CA ARG A 31 -0.10 7.76 -11.84
C ARG A 31 -0.52 6.41 -12.46
N GLY A 32 -0.37 5.33 -11.69
CA GLY A 32 -0.71 3.97 -12.10
C GLY A 32 0.26 3.30 -13.06
N ARG A 33 1.37 3.96 -13.44
CA ARG A 33 2.44 3.36 -14.25
C ARG A 33 3.59 2.91 -13.37
N GLU A 34 4.00 1.66 -13.53
CA GLU A 34 5.22 1.14 -12.91
C GLU A 34 6.45 1.83 -13.51
N LEU A 35 7.44 2.12 -12.66
CA LEU A 35 8.70 2.73 -13.05
C LEU A 35 9.80 1.67 -13.09
N ASN A 36 10.75 1.82 -14.02
CA ASN A 36 11.98 1.03 -14.02
C ASN A 36 12.93 1.48 -12.89
N LYS A 37 12.58 1.11 -11.66
CA LYS A 37 13.30 1.42 -10.41
C LYS A 37 13.19 0.23 -9.46
N SER A 38 14.11 0.12 -8.52
CA SER A 38 14.07 -0.91 -7.47
C SER A 38 12.85 -0.73 -6.56
N SER A 39 12.41 -1.83 -5.94
CA SER A 39 11.37 -1.86 -4.91
C SER A 39 11.72 -0.99 -3.71
N TYR A 40 10.76 -0.74 -2.83
CA TYR A 40 10.99 0.09 -1.64
C TYR A 40 12.08 -0.51 -0.72
N PRO A 41 13.15 0.25 -0.39
CA PRO A 41 14.28 -0.28 0.39
C PRO A 41 14.02 -0.30 1.91
N GLY A 42 12.92 0.27 2.41
CA GLY A 42 12.60 0.26 3.84
C GLY A 42 13.38 1.25 4.70
N GLU A 43 14.14 2.17 4.09
CA GLU A 43 15.04 3.06 4.84
C GLU A 43 14.36 4.30 5.42
N LYS A 44 13.44 4.92 4.67
CA LYS A 44 12.77 6.16 5.07
C LYS A 44 11.31 6.13 4.69
N MET A 45 10.43 6.35 5.66
CA MET A 45 8.97 6.39 5.48
C MET A 45 8.45 7.71 6.05
N GLY A 46 7.89 8.56 5.19
CA GLY A 46 7.29 9.83 5.61
C GLY A 46 5.77 9.76 5.74
N GLU A 47 5.12 8.99 4.86
CA GLU A 47 3.66 8.90 4.77
C GLU A 47 3.26 7.48 4.35
N VAL A 48 2.11 7.02 4.86
CA VAL A 48 1.44 5.79 4.45
C VAL A 48 0.01 6.13 4.04
N ALA A 49 -0.38 5.69 2.85
CA ALA A 49 -1.73 5.84 2.35
C ALA A 49 -2.37 4.47 2.14
N ILE A 50 -3.63 4.34 2.56
CA ILE A 50 -4.48 3.17 2.27
C ILE A 50 -5.50 3.62 1.24
N LEU A 51 -5.53 2.96 0.09
CA LEU A 51 -6.35 3.34 -1.05
C LEU A 51 -7.31 2.19 -1.39
N ILE A 52 -8.57 2.53 -1.61
CA ILE A 52 -9.58 1.58 -2.11
C ILE A 52 -9.61 1.70 -3.63
N GLY A 53 -9.11 0.67 -4.31
CA GLY A 53 -8.89 0.67 -5.75
C GLY A 53 -9.71 -0.35 -6.53
N ASN A 54 -10.87 -0.79 -6.02
CA ASN A 54 -11.66 -1.87 -6.63
C ASN A 54 -12.54 -1.43 -7.81
N LYS A 55 -12.57 -0.12 -8.12
CA LYS A 55 -13.33 0.51 -9.22
C LYS A 55 -14.85 0.35 -9.12
N LYS A 56 -15.38 0.10 -7.92
CA LYS A 56 -16.82 0.00 -7.66
C LYS A 56 -17.28 1.22 -6.88
N ALA A 57 -18.43 1.76 -7.26
CA ALA A 57 -19.10 2.81 -6.50
C ALA A 57 -19.90 2.13 -5.38
N GLU A 58 -19.31 2.08 -4.19
CA GLU A 58 -19.91 1.44 -3.03
C GLU A 58 -19.53 2.17 -1.74
N ASP A 59 -20.39 2.05 -0.74
CA ASP A 59 -20.06 2.48 0.61
C ASP A 59 -19.00 1.53 1.19
N PHE A 60 -18.01 2.10 1.87
CA PHE A 60 -16.96 1.31 2.49
C PHE A 60 -16.72 1.75 3.92
N LYS A 61 -16.21 0.81 4.71
CA LYS A 61 -15.70 1.05 6.06
C LYS A 61 -14.35 0.37 6.17
N ILE A 62 -13.36 1.10 6.69
CA ILE A 62 -12.06 0.55 7.04
C ILE A 62 -11.92 0.60 8.56
N GLU A 63 -11.61 -0.54 9.16
CA GLU A 63 -11.28 -0.66 10.58
C GLU A 63 -9.83 -1.13 10.71
N ILE A 64 -9.06 -0.45 11.55
CA ILE A 64 -7.63 -0.75 11.77
C ILE A 64 -7.41 -0.76 13.28
N ASP A 65 -6.95 -1.90 13.78
CA ASP A 65 -6.53 -2.02 15.18
C ASP A 65 -5.15 -1.37 15.38
N LYS A 66 -4.16 -1.82 14.58
CA LYS A 66 -2.80 -1.27 14.64
C LYS A 66 -2.03 -1.45 13.34
N ILE A 67 -1.06 -0.57 13.14
CA ILE A 67 -0.01 -0.68 12.12
C ILE A 67 1.32 -0.74 12.87
N VAL A 68 2.13 -1.77 12.61
CA VAL A 68 3.38 -2.02 13.33
C VAL A 68 4.52 -2.30 12.37
N LEU A 69 5.70 -1.77 12.70
CA LEU A 69 6.97 -2.19 12.11
C LEU A 69 7.52 -3.36 12.93
N LYS A 70 8.02 -4.40 12.25
CA LYS A 70 8.69 -5.54 12.88
C LYS A 70 10.20 -5.35 12.88
#